data_AF-A0A1G5M2I0-F1
#
_entry.id   AF-A0A1G5M2I0-F1
#
_cell.length_a   1.000
_cell.length_b   1.000
_cell.length_c   1.000
_cell.angle_alpha   90.00
_cell.angle_beta   90.00
_cell.angle_gamma   90.00
#
_symmetry.space_group_name_H-M   'P 1'
#
loop_
_entity.id
_entity.type
_entity.pdbx_description
1 polymer ?
#
loop_
_entity_poly.entity_id
_entity_poly.type
_entity_poly.pdbx_seq_one_letter_code
_entity_poly.pdbx_strand_id
1 'polypeptide(L)'
;MNASASRETLVVNILGGPGVGKSTFAAGLFADLKRRHIACELVTEVTKRRIWEGRPHAIANKITILGEQWAPVEELLGKVDVIVVDGCVLLASIYAAPHYPAAFHELCLWCHKSVRRLDVLIARPQAEYETFGRLESGDEALRIDARVEDLVRAQAGDEVLAVDDHDEGRAKLVAAILQRIVAA
;
A
#
# COMPACT_ATOMS: atom_id res chain seq x y z
N MET A 1 -30.63 -15.38 7.57
CA MET A 1 -29.46 -14.63 7.03
C MET A 1 -29.40 -13.33 7.80
N ASN A 2 -28.50 -13.21 8.76
CA ASN A 2 -28.33 -11.95 9.49
C ASN A 2 -27.72 -10.94 8.53
N ALA A 3 -28.42 -9.83 8.32
CA ALA A 3 -27.83 -8.62 7.77
C ALA A 3 -26.75 -8.16 8.76
N SER A 4 -25.52 -8.61 8.54
CA SER A 4 -24.33 -8.03 9.18
C SER A 4 -24.37 -6.54 8.87
N ALA A 5 -24.34 -5.68 9.89
CA ALA A 5 -24.01 -4.28 9.67
C ALA A 5 -22.75 -4.22 8.79
N SER A 6 -22.78 -3.42 7.72
CA SER A 6 -21.61 -3.23 6.87
C SER A 6 -20.50 -2.66 7.75
N ARG A 7 -19.35 -3.35 7.81
CA ARG A 7 -18.19 -2.83 8.56
C ARG A 7 -17.66 -1.60 7.85
N GLU A 8 -17.26 -0.56 8.59
CA GLU A 8 -16.51 0.52 7.98
C GLU A 8 -15.04 0.11 7.90
N THR A 9 -14.64 -0.42 6.74
CA THR A 9 -13.28 -0.94 6.52
C THR A 9 -12.24 0.18 6.49
N LEU A 10 -11.17 0.03 7.26
CA LEU A 10 -9.98 0.89 7.18
C LEU A 10 -8.94 0.30 6.21
N VAL A 11 -8.60 1.02 5.16
CA VAL A 11 -7.55 0.64 4.20
C VAL A 11 -6.20 1.22 4.65
N VAL A 12 -5.27 0.36 5.06
CA VAL A 12 -3.93 0.75 5.52
C VAL A 12 -2.94 0.56 4.37
N ASN A 13 -2.52 1.66 3.75
CA ASN A 13 -1.58 1.64 2.62
C ASN A 13 -0.13 1.68 3.12
N ILE A 14 0.65 0.66 2.80
CA ILE A 14 2.09 0.63 3.07
C ILE A 14 2.84 1.19 1.85
N LEU A 15 3.53 2.31 2.06
CA LEU A 15 4.17 3.14 1.05
C LEU A 15 5.68 3.23 1.29
N GLY A 16 6.42 3.53 0.22
CA GLY A 16 7.88 3.65 0.21
C GLY A 16 8.48 3.10 -1.08
N GLY A 17 9.70 3.47 -1.43
CA GLY A 17 10.30 2.99 -2.67
C GLY A 17 10.66 1.50 -2.63
N PRO A 18 11.10 0.94 -3.77
CA PRO A 18 11.62 -0.43 -3.79
C PRO A 18 12.83 -0.46 -2.87
N GLY A 19 12.91 -1.40 -1.94
CA GLY A 19 13.97 -1.34 -0.92
C GLY A 19 13.50 -1.64 0.45
N VAL A 20 12.51 -0.87 0.84
CA VAL A 20 12.42 -0.40 2.21
C VAL A 20 11.75 -1.39 3.17
N GLY A 21 11.55 -2.64 2.74
CA GLY A 21 10.91 -3.66 3.58
C GLY A 21 9.38 -3.61 3.64
N LYS A 22 8.70 -2.87 2.74
CA LYS A 22 7.22 -2.74 2.71
C LYS A 22 6.48 -4.06 2.87
N SER A 23 6.81 -5.07 2.07
CA SER A 23 6.12 -6.37 2.10
C SER A 23 6.34 -7.11 3.41
N THR A 24 7.55 -7.05 3.95
CA THR A 24 7.88 -7.63 5.26
C THR A 24 7.09 -6.93 6.36
N PHE A 25 7.06 -5.59 6.33
CA PHE A 25 6.30 -4.78 7.27
C PHE A 25 4.79 -5.05 7.19
N ALA A 26 4.23 -5.08 5.97
CA ALA A 26 2.82 -5.37 5.71
C ALA A 26 2.42 -6.76 6.21
N ALA A 27 3.24 -7.78 5.94
CA ALA A 27 3.02 -9.13 6.44
C ALA A 27 3.10 -9.21 7.97
N GLY A 28 4.06 -8.52 8.59
CA GLY A 28 4.18 -8.41 10.04
C GLY A 28 2.96 -7.74 10.67
N LEU A 29 2.51 -6.62 10.10
CA LEU A 29 1.33 -5.88 10.56
C LEU A 29 0.07 -6.74 10.46
N PHE A 30 -0.11 -7.40 9.32
CA PHE A 30 -1.20 -8.33 9.11
C PHE A 30 -1.23 -9.44 10.16
N ALA A 31 -0.07 -10.07 10.43
CA ALA A 31 0.04 -11.09 11.46
C ALA A 31 -0.31 -10.55 12.86
N ASP A 32 0.14 -9.34 13.20
CA ASP A 32 -0.15 -8.71 14.49
C ASP A 32 -1.63 -8.37 14.68
N LEU A 33 -2.33 -7.97 13.61
CA LEU A 33 -3.77 -7.74 13.61
C LEU A 33 -4.55 -9.06 13.76
N LYS A 34 -4.20 -10.10 12.98
CA LYS A 34 -4.83 -11.43 13.09
C LYS A 34 -4.66 -12.04 14.50
N ARG A 35 -3.48 -11.90 15.12
CA ARG A 35 -3.22 -12.36 16.51
C ARG A 35 -4.10 -11.67 17.55
N ARG A 36 -4.63 -10.49 17.23
CA ARG A 36 -5.56 -9.73 18.07
C ARG A 36 -7.03 -9.98 17.70
N HIS A 37 -7.29 -10.99 16.86
CA HIS A 37 -8.63 -11.34 16.38
C HIS A 37 -9.34 -10.23 15.60
N ILE A 38 -8.60 -9.29 15.01
CA ILE A 38 -9.16 -8.30 14.09
C ILE A 38 -9.48 -8.98 12.76
N ALA A 39 -10.69 -8.74 12.21
CA ALA A 39 -11.02 -9.23 10.88
C ALA A 39 -10.25 -8.37 9.86
N CYS A 40 -9.11 -8.88 9.37
CA CYS A 40 -8.29 -8.16 8.39
C CYS A 40 -7.84 -9.04 7.24
N GLU A 41 -7.47 -8.46 6.10
CA GLU A 41 -6.87 -9.17 4.96
C GLU A 41 -5.65 -8.40 4.41
N LEU A 42 -4.74 -9.13 3.75
CA LEU A 42 -3.53 -8.57 3.13
C LEU A 42 -3.64 -8.62 1.61
N VAL A 43 -3.62 -7.45 0.97
CA VAL A 43 -3.53 -7.31 -0.48
C VAL A 43 -2.06 -7.09 -0.86
N THR A 44 -1.51 -8.02 -1.63
CA THR A 44 -0.10 -7.99 -2.05
C THR A 44 0.11 -7.24 -3.38
N GLU A 45 1.35 -6.83 -3.62
CA GLU A 45 1.71 -6.01 -4.78
C GLU A 45 1.56 -6.78 -6.10
N VAL A 46 0.76 -6.25 -7.02
CA VAL A 46 0.52 -6.88 -8.33
C VAL A 46 1.79 -6.96 -9.17
N THR A 47 2.68 -5.95 -9.09
CA THR A 47 3.95 -5.92 -9.82
C THR A 47 4.78 -7.18 -9.56
N LYS A 48 4.89 -7.59 -8.30
CA LYS A 48 5.63 -8.82 -7.91
C LYS A 48 4.98 -10.06 -8.47
N ARG A 49 3.65 -10.15 -8.40
CA ARG A 49 2.89 -11.25 -9.01
C ARG A 49 3.21 -11.38 -10.50
N ARG A 50 3.28 -10.27 -11.25
CA ARG A 50 3.63 -10.28 -12.68
C ARG A 50 5.06 -10.74 -12.96
N ILE A 51 6.01 -10.42 -12.08
CA ILE A 51 7.38 -10.95 -12.16
C ILE A 51 7.37 -12.47 -11.98
N TRP A 52 6.68 -12.98 -10.96
CA TRP A 52 6.61 -14.42 -10.68
C TRP A 52 5.87 -15.22 -11.76
N GLU A 53 4.89 -14.62 -12.41
CA GLU A 53 4.21 -15.21 -13.58
C GLU A 53 5.09 -15.25 -14.85
N GLY A 54 6.31 -14.72 -14.81
CA GLY A 54 7.18 -14.61 -15.98
C GLY A 54 6.70 -13.57 -16.99
N ARG A 55 5.94 -12.57 -16.54
CA ARG A 55 5.33 -11.52 -17.38
C ARG A 55 5.75 -10.10 -16.96
N PRO A 56 7.06 -9.79 -16.81
CA PRO A 56 7.50 -8.46 -16.38
C PRO A 56 7.07 -7.35 -17.35
N HIS A 57 6.93 -7.65 -18.64
CA HIS A 57 6.42 -6.70 -19.65
C HIS A 57 4.99 -6.20 -19.33
N ALA A 58 4.17 -6.98 -18.62
CA ALA A 58 2.81 -6.60 -18.27
C ALA A 58 2.76 -5.44 -17.26
N ILE A 59 3.86 -5.21 -16.52
CA ILE A 59 3.99 -4.13 -15.52
C ILE A 59 3.95 -2.75 -16.19
N ALA A 60 4.30 -2.66 -17.48
CA ALA A 60 4.26 -1.41 -18.25
C ALA A 60 2.83 -0.90 -18.51
N ASN A 61 1.83 -1.79 -18.49
CA ASN A 61 0.43 -1.40 -18.63
C ASN A 61 -0.15 -0.97 -17.28
N LYS A 62 -0.10 0.33 -16.99
CA LYS A 62 -0.55 0.88 -15.71
C LYS A 62 -2.06 0.90 -15.54
N ILE A 63 -2.84 0.81 -16.61
CA ILE A 63 -4.30 0.62 -16.53
C ILE A 63 -4.60 -0.75 -15.92
N THR A 64 -3.96 -1.80 -16.44
CA THR A 64 -4.11 -3.17 -15.92
C THR A 64 -3.60 -3.29 -14.49
N ILE A 65 -2.44 -2.69 -14.19
CA ILE A 65 -1.88 -2.70 -12.83
C ILE A 65 -2.81 -2.00 -11.83
N LEU A 66 -3.37 -0.84 -12.18
CA LEU A 66 -4.33 -0.13 -11.34
C LEU A 66 -5.56 -1.01 -11.05
N GLY A 67 -6.19 -1.56 -12.09
CA GLY A 67 -7.40 -2.37 -11.95
C GLY A 67 -7.16 -3.61 -11.09
N GLU A 68 -6.05 -4.31 -11.29
CA GLU A 68 -5.72 -5.51 -10.51
C GLU A 68 -5.31 -5.22 -9.07
N GLN A 69 -4.70 -4.07 -8.82
CA GLN A 69 -4.33 -3.67 -7.47
C GLN A 69 -5.57 -3.21 -6.69
N TRP A 70 -6.53 -2.58 -7.37
CA TRP A 70 -7.76 -2.06 -6.78
C TRP A 70 -8.84 -3.11 -6.55
N ALA A 71 -9.05 -4.03 -7.49
CA ALA A 71 -10.11 -5.03 -7.43
C ALA A 71 -10.21 -5.79 -6.09
N PRO A 72 -9.12 -6.34 -5.50
CA PRO A 72 -9.21 -7.02 -4.22
C PRO A 72 -9.53 -6.07 -3.05
N VAL A 73 -9.13 -4.80 -3.13
CA VAL A 73 -9.50 -3.80 -2.12
C VAL A 73 -11.01 -3.59 -2.16
N GLU A 74 -11.56 -3.30 -3.34
CA GLU A 74 -13.00 -3.09 -3.55
C GLU A 74 -13.82 -4.33 -3.13
N GLU A 75 -13.35 -5.54 -3.44
CA GLU A 75 -14.01 -6.77 -3.03
C GLU A 75 -14.12 -6.91 -1.50
N LEU A 76 -13.11 -6.45 -0.76
CA LEU A 76 -13.02 -6.61 0.69
C LEU A 76 -13.72 -5.49 1.48
N LEU A 77 -14.02 -4.35 0.85
CA LEU A 77 -14.73 -3.24 1.49
C LEU A 77 -16.06 -3.71 2.09
N GLY A 78 -16.32 -3.33 3.35
CA GLY A 78 -17.53 -3.71 4.07
C GLY A 78 -17.49 -5.10 4.71
N LYS A 79 -16.51 -5.95 4.35
CA LYS A 79 -16.42 -7.35 4.80
C LYS A 79 -15.46 -7.55 5.96
N VAL A 80 -14.42 -6.71 6.05
CA VAL A 80 -13.36 -6.79 7.06
C VAL A 80 -13.17 -5.44 7.76
N ASP A 81 -12.61 -5.44 8.96
CA ASP A 81 -12.31 -4.22 9.73
C ASP A 81 -11.12 -3.48 9.11
N VAL A 82 -10.11 -4.21 8.62
CA VAL A 82 -8.86 -3.64 8.09
C VAL A 82 -8.40 -4.35 6.81
N ILE A 83 -8.00 -3.59 5.79
CA ILE A 83 -7.27 -4.11 4.63
C ILE A 83 -5.85 -3.56 4.69
N VAL A 84 -4.85 -4.42 4.83
CA VAL A 84 -3.44 -4.02 4.70
C VAL A 84 -3.06 -4.12 3.24
N VAL A 85 -2.54 -3.04 2.65
CA VAL A 85 -2.18 -2.98 1.22
C VAL A 85 -0.67 -2.79 1.08
N ASP A 86 0.00 -3.82 0.57
CA ASP A 86 1.39 -3.77 0.14
C ASP A 86 1.44 -3.37 -1.34
N GLY A 87 1.65 -2.07 -1.60
CA GLY A 87 1.60 -1.50 -2.94
C GLY A 87 0.35 -0.67 -3.19
N CYS A 88 0.35 0.56 -2.67
CA CYS A 88 -0.75 1.51 -2.85
C CYS A 88 -1.07 1.75 -4.34
N VAL A 89 -2.37 1.90 -4.67
CA VAL A 89 -2.84 2.21 -6.03
C VAL A 89 -2.20 3.48 -6.63
N LEU A 90 -1.77 4.42 -5.79
CA LEU A 90 -1.04 5.61 -6.21
C LEU A 90 0.30 5.29 -6.90
N LEU A 91 0.92 4.14 -6.62
CA LEU A 91 2.15 3.73 -7.28
C LEU A 91 1.95 3.56 -8.79
N ALA A 92 0.75 3.15 -9.25
CA ALA A 92 0.47 3.06 -10.69
C ALA A 92 0.64 4.42 -11.39
N SER A 93 0.28 5.51 -10.72
CA SER A 93 0.48 6.89 -11.18
C SER A 93 1.96 7.29 -11.19
N ILE A 94 2.73 6.94 -10.15
CA ILE A 94 4.17 7.24 -10.07
C ILE A 94 4.95 6.52 -11.16
N TYR A 95 4.65 5.25 -11.39
CA TYR A 95 5.37 4.44 -12.39
C TYR A 95 4.80 4.60 -13.80
N ALA A 96 3.79 5.45 -14.01
CA ALA A 96 3.26 5.72 -15.34
C ALA A 96 4.27 6.49 -16.19
N ALA A 97 4.38 6.09 -17.45
CA ALA A 97 5.20 6.79 -18.42
C ALA A 97 4.58 8.16 -18.77
N PRO A 98 5.37 9.15 -19.25
CA PRO A 98 4.88 10.52 -19.50
C PRO A 98 3.71 10.65 -20.49
N HIS A 99 3.42 9.62 -21.28
CA HIS A 99 2.31 9.62 -22.24
C HIS A 99 0.94 9.32 -21.62
N TYR A 100 0.89 8.88 -20.36
CA TYR A 100 -0.40 8.65 -19.69
C TYR A 100 -1.13 9.99 -19.49
N PRO A 101 -2.43 10.07 -19.79
CA PRO A 101 -3.17 11.32 -19.70
C PRO A 101 -3.41 11.72 -18.24
N ALA A 102 -3.65 13.01 -17.99
CA ALA A 102 -4.01 13.53 -16.66
C ALA A 102 -5.17 12.73 -16.01
N ALA A 103 -6.17 12.35 -16.80
CA ALA A 103 -7.31 11.56 -16.35
C ALA A 103 -6.91 10.20 -15.72
N PHE A 104 -5.80 9.59 -16.14
CA PHE A 104 -5.30 8.36 -15.50
C PHE A 104 -4.78 8.63 -14.08
N HIS A 105 -4.05 9.72 -13.90
CA HIS A 105 -3.54 10.13 -12.60
C HIS A 105 -4.68 10.55 -11.66
N GLU A 106 -5.69 11.24 -12.19
CA GLU A 106 -6.92 11.57 -11.47
C GLU A 106 -7.70 10.32 -11.02
N LEU A 107 -7.79 9.29 -11.88
CA LEU A 107 -8.41 8.03 -11.52
C LEU A 107 -7.65 7.30 -10.39
N CYS A 108 -6.32 7.23 -10.48
CA CYS A 108 -5.50 6.66 -9.40
C CYS A 108 -5.74 7.40 -8.08
N LEU A 109 -5.82 8.73 -8.14
CA LEU A 109 -6.07 9.56 -6.97
C LEU A 109 -7.48 9.36 -6.41
N TRP A 110 -8.48 9.23 -7.29
CA TRP A 110 -9.85 8.93 -6.89
C TRP A 110 -9.94 7.59 -6.18
N CYS A 111 -9.36 6.51 -6.72
CA CYS A 111 -9.31 5.20 -6.05
C CYS A 111 -8.66 5.30 -4.66
N HIS A 112 -7.57 6.07 -4.56
CA HIS A 112 -6.90 6.27 -3.29
C HIS A 112 -7.76 7.03 -2.27
N LYS A 113 -8.47 8.08 -2.68
CA LYS A 113 -9.26 8.96 -1.80
C LYS A 113 -10.70 8.47 -1.54
N SER A 114 -11.20 7.50 -2.30
CA SER A 114 -12.59 7.04 -2.23
C SER A 114 -12.87 6.09 -1.06
N VAL A 115 -11.85 5.76 -0.25
CA VAL A 115 -11.95 4.85 0.89
C VAL A 115 -11.46 5.49 2.17
N ARG A 116 -12.03 5.06 3.30
CA ARG A 116 -11.47 5.34 4.62
C ARG A 116 -10.08 4.69 4.71
N ARG A 117 -9.05 5.49 4.92
CA ARG A 117 -7.66 5.05 4.77
C ARG A 117 -6.72 5.56 5.85
N LEU A 118 -5.57 4.90 5.95
CA LEU A 118 -4.40 5.35 6.69
C LEU A 118 -3.15 5.07 5.85
N ASP A 119 -2.38 6.12 5.56
CA ASP A 119 -1.16 5.98 4.78
C ASP A 119 0.06 5.89 5.69
N VAL A 120 0.89 4.89 5.43
CA VAL A 120 2.06 4.59 6.25
C VAL A 120 3.27 4.60 5.33
N LEU A 121 4.19 5.54 5.57
CA LEU A 121 5.43 5.64 4.82
C LEU A 121 6.53 4.91 5.59
N ILE A 122 7.11 3.89 4.95
CA ILE A 122 8.23 3.14 5.53
C ILE A 122 9.54 3.83 5.16
N ALA A 123 10.32 4.20 6.18
CA ALA A 123 11.63 4.77 5.99
C ALA A 123 12.61 3.72 5.42
N ARG A 124 13.49 4.13 4.50
CA ARG A 124 14.54 3.26 3.98
C ARG A 124 15.51 2.90 5.11
N PRO A 125 15.79 1.61 5.36
CA PRO A 125 16.81 1.21 6.33
C PRO A 125 18.20 1.62 5.84
N GLN A 126 19.14 1.85 6.77
CA GLN A 126 20.54 2.17 6.42
C GLN A 126 21.33 0.99 5.83
N ALA A 127 20.70 -0.18 5.68
CA ALA A 127 21.31 -1.39 5.13
C ALA A 127 21.51 -1.33 3.60
N GLU A 128 22.36 -2.21 3.08
CA GLU A 128 22.62 -2.33 1.64
C GLU A 128 21.33 -2.64 0.85
N TYR A 129 21.24 -2.08 -0.36
CA TYR A 129 20.08 -2.26 -1.24
C TYR A 129 19.97 -3.70 -1.75
N GLU A 130 18.95 -4.43 -1.31
CA GLU A 130 18.68 -5.78 -1.81
C GLU A 130 18.03 -5.77 -3.20
N THR A 131 18.60 -6.56 -4.12
CA THR A 131 18.19 -6.64 -5.54
C THR A 131 17.24 -7.79 -5.87
N PHE A 132 17.02 -8.73 -4.93
CA PHE A 132 16.19 -9.91 -5.19
C PHE A 132 14.73 -9.54 -5.51
N GLY A 133 14.24 -10.02 -6.65
CA GLY A 133 12.87 -9.78 -7.11
C GLY A 133 12.59 -8.35 -7.59
N ARG A 134 13.61 -7.62 -8.06
CA ARG A 134 13.50 -6.21 -8.49
C ARG A 134 14.04 -5.94 -9.88
N LEU A 135 13.54 -4.88 -10.48
CA LEU A 135 13.96 -4.40 -11.79
C LEU A 135 14.82 -3.13 -11.70
N GLU A 136 14.76 -2.42 -10.57
CA GLU A 136 15.35 -1.11 -10.34
C GLU A 136 16.74 -1.18 -9.70
N SER A 137 17.62 -0.26 -10.09
CA SER A 137 18.92 -0.04 -9.41
C SER A 137 18.76 0.71 -8.07
N GLY A 138 19.82 0.74 -7.26
CA GLY A 138 19.81 1.51 -6.00
C GLY A 138 19.53 3.01 -6.20
N ASP A 139 20.12 3.64 -7.22
CA ASP A 139 19.90 5.05 -7.53
C ASP A 139 18.49 5.33 -8.07
N GLU A 140 17.91 4.38 -8.79
CA GLU A 140 16.52 4.45 -9.22
C GLU A 140 15.57 4.33 -8.02
N ALA A 141 15.87 3.42 -7.09
CA ALA A 141 15.12 3.25 -5.86
C ALA A 141 15.08 4.53 -5.00
N LEU A 142 16.22 5.23 -4.86
CA LEU A 142 16.30 6.51 -4.15
C LEU A 142 15.47 7.62 -4.83
N ARG A 143 15.49 7.69 -6.16
CA ARG A 143 14.65 8.64 -6.91
C ARG A 143 13.16 8.33 -6.73
N ILE A 144 12.82 7.05 -6.67
CA ILE A 144 11.44 6.63 -6.42
C ILE A 144 11.00 6.98 -5.00
N ASP A 145 11.87 6.84 -3.99
CA ASP A 145 11.53 7.26 -2.62
C ASP A 145 11.05 8.71 -2.59
N ALA A 146 11.84 9.62 -3.14
CA ALA A 146 11.50 11.04 -3.18
C ALA A 146 10.15 11.28 -3.87
N ARG A 147 9.88 10.59 -4.99
CA ARG A 147 8.60 10.70 -5.71
C ARG A 147 7.42 10.17 -4.90
N VAL A 148 7.61 9.09 -4.14
CA VAL A 148 6.60 8.53 -3.25
C VAL A 148 6.33 9.48 -2.08
N GLU A 149 7.38 10.02 -1.47
CA GLU A 149 7.28 11.00 -0.39
C GLU A 149 6.53 12.26 -0.82
N ASP A 150 6.91 12.83 -1.97
CA ASP A 150 6.27 14.03 -2.52
C ASP A 150 4.79 13.78 -2.81
N LEU A 151 4.46 12.63 -3.40
CA LEU A 151 3.07 12.29 -3.70
C LEU A 151 2.25 12.15 -2.41
N VAL A 152 2.77 11.41 -1.43
CA VAL A 152 2.11 11.19 -0.14
C VAL A 152 1.92 12.51 0.60
N ARG A 153 2.93 13.39 0.63
CA ARG A 153 2.82 14.75 1.21
C ARG A 153 1.79 15.61 0.49
N ALA A 154 1.77 15.58 -0.85
CA ALA A 154 0.82 16.34 -1.65
C ALA A 154 -0.64 15.86 -1.47
N GLN A 155 -0.84 14.62 -1.04
CA GLN A 155 -2.16 14.04 -0.77
C GLN A 155 -2.53 13.98 0.72
N ALA A 156 -1.67 14.49 1.61
CA ALA A 156 -1.86 14.40 3.06
C ALA A 156 -3.01 15.28 3.56
N GLY A 157 -4.22 14.74 3.52
CA GLY A 157 -5.34 15.14 4.39
C GLY A 157 -5.48 14.26 5.63
N ASP A 158 -4.81 13.10 5.65
CA ASP A 158 -4.88 12.10 6.73
C ASP A 158 -3.46 11.71 7.13
N GLU A 159 -3.21 11.70 8.45
CA GLU A 159 -1.92 11.48 9.10
C GLU A 159 -1.03 10.42 8.42
N VAL A 160 0.04 10.89 7.76
CA VAL A 160 1.09 10.00 7.26
C VAL A 160 1.95 9.58 8.44
N LEU A 161 1.92 8.30 8.79
CA LEU A 161 2.81 7.77 9.82
C LEU A 161 4.12 7.33 9.17
N ALA A 162 5.19 8.07 9.47
CA ALA A 162 6.54 7.62 9.21
C ALA A 162 6.93 6.60 10.29
N VAL A 163 7.22 5.37 9.87
CA VAL A 163 7.67 4.31 10.77
C VAL A 163 8.95 3.69 10.21
N ASP A 164 9.86 3.36 11.12
CA ASP A 164 10.99 2.49 10.82
C ASP A 164 10.50 1.04 10.65
N ASP A 165 11.32 0.18 10.05
CA ASP A 165 10.95 -1.22 9.80
C ASP A 165 10.93 -2.09 11.09
N HIS A 166 11.13 -1.47 12.24
CA HIS A 166 11.34 -2.15 13.52
C HIS A 166 10.04 -2.41 14.27
N ASP A 167 10.10 -3.32 15.24
CA ASP A 167 8.96 -3.77 16.04
C ASP A 167 8.24 -2.63 16.77
N GLU A 168 8.95 -1.58 17.16
CA GLU A 168 8.39 -0.43 17.86
C GLU A 168 7.47 0.40 16.94
N GLY A 169 7.88 0.67 15.70
CA GLY A 169 7.07 1.37 14.71
C GLY A 169 5.78 0.61 14.41
N ARG A 170 5.87 -0.72 14.26
CA ARG A 170 4.71 -1.56 14.01
C ARG A 170 3.74 -1.60 15.19
N ALA A 171 4.23 -1.64 16.43
CA ALA A 171 3.38 -1.59 17.63
C ALA A 171 2.60 -0.27 17.73
N LYS A 172 3.24 0.87 17.44
CA LYS A 172 2.59 2.19 17.39
C LYS A 172 1.48 2.23 16.33
N LEU A 173 1.76 1.68 15.14
CA LEU A 173 0.77 1.60 14.06
C LEU A 173 -0.43 0.73 14.44
N VAL A 174 -0.20 -0.43 15.07
CA VAL A 174 -1.30 -1.28 15.57
C VAL A 174 -2.19 -0.50 16.54
N ALA A 175 -1.61 0.23 17.50
CA ALA A 175 -2.38 1.05 18.43
C ALA A 175 -3.21 2.13 17.69
N ALA A 176 -2.62 2.81 16.71
CA ALA A 176 -3.30 3.83 15.90
C ALA A 176 -4.46 3.26 15.06
N ILE A 177 -4.31 2.04 14.54
CA ILE A 177 -5.36 1.31 13.82
C ILE A 177 -6.50 0.94 14.77
N LEU A 178 -6.18 0.38 15.94
CA LEU A 178 -7.18 -0.04 16.92
C LEU A 178 -8.04 1.15 17.39
N GLN A 179 -7.43 2.31 17.62
CA GLN A 179 -8.17 3.53 17.97
C GLN A 179 -9.15 3.96 16.87
N ARG A 180 -8.76 3.80 15.60
CA ARG A 180 -9.59 4.19 14.46
C ARG A 180 -10.77 3.24 14.26
N ILE A 181 -10.55 1.93 14.33
CA ILE A 181 -11.63 0.97 14.09
C ILE A 181 -12.64 0.90 15.23
N VAL A 182 -12.26 1.31 16.45
CA VAL A 182 -13.18 1.40 17.61
C VAL A 182 -14.02 2.68 17.59
N ALA A 183 -13.51 3.75 16.98
CA ALA A 183 -14.19 5.05 16.91
C ALA A 183 -15.24 5.17 15.79
N ALA A 184 -15.59 4.06 15.14
CA ALA A 184 -16.49 3.96 14.00
C ALA A 184 -17.64 3.01 14.28
#